data_AF-A0A8D0UBY2-F1
#
_entry.id   AF-A0A8D0UBY2-F1
#
_cell.length_a   1.000
_cell.length_b   1.000
_cell.length_c   1.000
_cell.angle_alpha   90.00
_cell.angle_beta   90.00
_cell.angle_gamma   90.00
#
_symmetry.space_group_name_H-M   'P 1'
#
loop_
_entity.id
_entity.type
_entity.pdbx_description
1 polymer ?
#
loop_
_entity_poly.entity_id
_entity_poly.type
_entity_poly.pdbx_seq_one_letter_code
_entity_poly.pdbx_strand_id
1 'polypeptide(L)'
;MNRSGLPLCLLSAVFYLFWTPSSGLKTLHLGSCVITANLQGIRNGFSEIRDSVQARDEIIDIRILKKTQSLQDTKPADQCCLLRHILRLYLDRVFKNYQTPDHHVLRKISRLANSFLTIKKDLRLCHARMTCSCGEEAMEKYGQIMSHFEELQPQAAVVKALGELDILLQWMEETV
;
A
#
# COMPACT_ATOMS: atom_id res chain seq x y z
N MET A 1 60.02 8.63 -12.51
CA MET A 1 59.25 7.44 -12.08
C MET A 1 57.78 7.82 -12.07
N ASN A 2 57.14 7.82 -13.25
CA ASN A 2 55.81 8.41 -13.43
C ASN A 2 54.71 7.33 -13.42
N ARG A 3 53.85 7.48 -12.40
CA ARG A 3 52.42 7.16 -12.30
C ARG A 3 51.82 6.26 -13.39
N SER A 4 51.40 5.07 -12.95
CA SER A 4 50.23 4.40 -13.51
C SER A 4 49.20 4.20 -12.38
N GLY A 5 48.49 5.28 -12.04
CA GLY A 5 47.44 5.29 -11.02
C GLY A 5 46.04 5.55 -11.58
N LEU A 6 45.90 5.60 -12.91
CA LEU A 6 44.66 6.04 -13.57
C LEU A 6 43.62 4.92 -13.85
N PRO A 7 43.94 3.61 -13.98
CA PRO A 7 42.92 2.64 -14.37
C PRO A 7 42.11 2.08 -13.18
N LEU A 8 42.65 2.12 -11.95
CA LEU A 8 41.95 1.56 -10.78
C LEU A 8 40.82 2.48 -10.26
N CYS A 9 40.96 3.80 -10.35
CA CYS A 9 39.92 4.74 -9.89
C CYS A 9 38.68 4.74 -10.79
N LEU A 10 38.83 4.44 -12.08
CA LEU A 10 37.70 4.35 -13.01
C LEU A 10 36.86 3.08 -12.77
N LEU A 11 37.50 1.97 -12.39
CA LEU A 11 36.81 0.72 -12.07
C LEU A 11 35.99 0.81 -10.77
N SER A 12 36.45 1.56 -9.77
CA SER A 12 35.68 1.73 -8.52
C SER A 12 34.43 2.59 -8.72
N ALA A 13 34.51 3.66 -9.52
CA ALA A 13 33.37 4.54 -9.80
C ALA A 13 32.24 3.82 -10.56
N VAL A 14 32.57 2.88 -11.45
CA VAL A 14 31.59 2.06 -12.16
C VAL A 14 30.87 1.11 -11.19
N PHE A 15 31.57 0.54 -10.22
CA PHE A 15 30.97 -0.35 -9.20
C PHE A 15 29.98 0.39 -8.28
N TYR A 16 30.23 1.67 -7.96
CA TYR A 16 29.29 2.51 -7.20
C TYR A 16 28.03 2.89 -7.99
N LEU A 17 28.11 3.03 -9.33
CA LEU A 17 26.94 3.31 -10.17
C LEU A 17 26.05 2.07 -10.39
N PHE A 18 26.60 0.86 -10.21
CA PHE A 18 25.81 -0.38 -10.22
C PHE A 18 25.19 -0.74 -8.85
N TRP A 19 25.50 0.01 -7.80
CA TRP A 19 24.81 -0.04 -6.51
C TRP A 19 23.79 1.10 -6.38
N THR A 20 23.02 1.39 -7.43
CA THR A 20 21.70 1.97 -7.19
C THR A 20 20.79 0.84 -6.72
N PRO A 21 20.27 0.85 -5.47
CA PRO A 21 19.27 -0.11 -5.07
C PRO A 21 18.17 -0.11 -6.11
N SER A 22 17.87 -1.30 -6.63
CA SER A 22 16.76 -1.55 -7.55
C SER A 22 15.57 -0.70 -7.12
N SER A 23 15.00 0.01 -8.10
CA SER A 23 13.80 0.84 -8.01
C SER A 23 12.86 0.36 -6.90
N GLY A 24 12.30 1.26 -6.09
CA GLY A 24 11.40 0.97 -4.95
C GLY A 24 10.08 0.21 -5.24
N LEU A 25 10.06 -0.50 -6.36
CA LEU A 25 9.18 -1.58 -6.76
C LEU A 25 9.40 -2.82 -5.88
N LYS A 26 8.29 -3.33 -5.35
CA LYS A 26 8.16 -4.58 -4.62
C LYS A 26 7.33 -5.54 -5.44
N THR A 27 7.78 -6.79 -5.56
CA THR A 27 6.96 -7.88 -6.08
C THR A 27 6.06 -8.41 -4.97
N LEU A 28 4.76 -8.47 -5.24
CA LEU A 28 3.74 -8.97 -4.33
C LEU A 28 3.32 -10.36 -4.79
N HIS A 29 3.51 -11.36 -3.94
CA HIS A 29 3.02 -12.72 -4.15
C HIS A 29 1.68 -12.86 -3.42
N LEU A 30 0.59 -12.97 -4.20
CA LEU A 30 -0.80 -13.00 -3.71
C LEU A 30 -1.44 -14.30 -4.17
N GLY A 31 -0.88 -15.43 -3.71
CA GLY A 31 -1.18 -16.76 -4.22
C GLY A 31 -0.71 -16.93 -5.67
N SER A 32 -1.64 -17.25 -6.58
CA SER A 32 -1.34 -17.40 -8.02
C SER A 32 -1.25 -16.06 -8.77
N CYS A 33 -1.57 -14.94 -8.12
CA CYS A 33 -1.39 -13.61 -8.68
C CYS A 33 -0.05 -13.03 -8.22
N VAL A 34 0.81 -12.65 -9.16
CA VAL A 34 2.07 -11.96 -8.88
C VAL A 34 2.07 -10.62 -9.61
N ILE A 35 2.26 -9.53 -8.87
CA ILE A 35 2.27 -8.16 -9.41
C ILE A 35 3.46 -7.38 -8.85
N THR A 36 3.77 -6.23 -9.45
CA THR A 36 4.82 -5.35 -8.97
C THR A 36 4.24 -3.98 -8.63
N ALA A 37 4.57 -3.44 -7.46
CA ALA A 37 4.04 -2.18 -6.96
C ALA A 37 5.16 -1.28 -6.43
N ASN A 38 5.12 0.02 -6.71
CA ASN A 38 6.07 0.99 -6.16
C ASN A 38 5.73 1.34 -4.70
N LEU A 39 5.89 0.38 -3.78
CA LEU A 39 5.56 0.57 -2.36
C LEU A 39 6.41 1.68 -1.72
N GLN A 40 7.68 1.83 -2.11
CA GLN A 40 8.52 2.89 -1.58
C GLN A 40 7.99 4.28 -1.97
N GLY A 41 7.57 4.45 -3.22
CA GLY A 41 6.98 5.70 -3.69
C GLY A 41 5.70 6.05 -2.93
N ILE A 42 4.88 5.04 -2.62
CA ILE A 42 3.67 5.23 -1.83
C ILE A 42 4.00 5.60 -0.37
N ARG A 43 4.95 4.89 0.27
CA ARG A 43 5.41 5.20 1.62
C ARG A 43 5.95 6.62 1.74
N ASN A 44 6.82 7.03 0.81
CA ASN A 44 7.36 8.38 0.77
C ASN A 44 6.23 9.43 0.60
N GLY A 45 5.26 9.15 -0.26
CA GLY A 45 4.11 10.04 -0.45
C GLY A 45 3.23 10.16 0.79
N PHE A 46 3.04 9.07 1.54
CA PHE A 46 2.25 9.07 2.77
C PHE A 46 3.00 9.68 3.96
N SER A 47 4.31 9.45 4.10
CA SER A 47 5.10 9.98 5.22
C SER A 47 5.05 11.51 5.30
N GLU A 48 4.88 12.20 4.17
CA GLU A 48 4.75 13.66 4.12
C GLU A 48 3.43 14.20 4.70
N ILE A 49 2.40 13.36 4.85
CA ILE A 49 1.09 13.75 5.38
C ILE A 49 0.67 12.94 6.60
N ARG A 50 1.37 11.84 6.94
CA ARG A 50 1.00 10.89 8.00
C ARG A 50 0.68 11.59 9.30
N ASP A 51 1.61 12.40 9.82
CA ASP A 51 1.46 13.03 11.13
C ASP A 51 0.26 13.99 11.14
N SER A 52 0.01 14.71 10.02
CA SER A 52 -1.15 15.60 9.86
C SER A 52 -2.49 14.86 9.77
N VAL A 53 -2.49 13.66 9.19
CA VAL A 53 -3.69 12.82 9.07
C VAL A 53 -3.99 12.15 10.41
N GLN A 54 -2.99 11.53 11.04
CA GLN A 54 -3.12 10.82 12.31
C GLN A 54 -3.45 11.77 13.47
N ALA A 55 -2.97 13.02 13.45
CA ALA A 55 -3.36 14.03 14.45
C ALA A 55 -4.86 14.40 14.42
N ARG A 56 -5.59 14.07 13.35
CA ARG A 56 -7.04 14.28 13.23
C ARG A 56 -7.87 13.06 13.61
N ASP A 57 -7.22 11.94 13.88
CA ASP A 57 -7.90 10.74 14.35
C ASP A 57 -8.08 10.81 15.87
N GLU A 58 -9.27 11.21 16.30
CA GLU A 58 -9.61 11.34 17.72
C GLU A 58 -9.99 10.00 18.38
N ILE A 59 -10.15 8.93 17.59
CA ILE A 59 -10.70 7.64 18.05
C ILE A 59 -9.55 6.64 18.24
N ILE A 60 -8.90 6.62 19.39
CA ILE A 60 -7.69 5.79 19.58
C ILE A 60 -7.95 4.30 19.89
N ASP A 61 -9.17 3.96 20.30
CA ASP A 61 -9.58 2.64 20.79
C ASP A 61 -10.05 1.69 19.67
N ILE A 62 -10.46 2.25 18.53
CA ILE A 62 -10.90 1.48 17.36
C ILE A 62 -9.81 1.45 16.30
N ARG A 63 -9.49 0.24 15.83
CA ARG A 63 -8.60 -0.01 14.69
C ARG A 63 -9.38 -0.72 13.58
N ILE A 64 -9.36 -0.15 12.38
CA ILE A 64 -10.07 -0.69 11.21
C ILE A 64 -9.32 -1.90 10.64
N LEU A 65 -8.01 -1.75 10.44
CA LEU A 65 -7.10 -2.77 9.93
C LEU A 65 -6.43 -3.52 11.09
N LYS A 66 -7.15 -4.45 11.72
CA LYS A 66 -6.58 -5.26 12.81
C LYS A 66 -5.67 -6.36 12.25
N LYS A 67 -4.67 -6.75 13.04
CA LYS A 67 -3.66 -7.76 12.64
C LYS A 67 -4.29 -9.08 12.19
N THR A 68 -5.40 -9.49 12.79
CA THR A 68 -6.13 -10.73 12.46
C THR A 68 -6.66 -10.76 11.02
N GLN A 69 -6.81 -9.61 10.35
CA GLN A 69 -7.20 -9.53 8.93
C GLN A 69 -6.02 -9.25 7.99
N SER A 70 -4.77 -9.42 8.46
CA SER A 70 -3.59 -9.14 7.66
C SER A 70 -3.45 -10.07 6.45
N LEU A 71 -2.73 -9.61 5.42
CA LEU A 71 -2.48 -10.43 4.22
C LEU A 71 -1.63 -11.67 4.53
N GLN A 72 -0.62 -11.53 5.39
CA GLN A 72 0.24 -12.65 5.80
C GLN A 72 -0.52 -13.74 6.56
N ASP A 73 -1.52 -13.37 7.35
CA ASP A 73 -2.35 -14.32 8.09
C ASP A 73 -3.49 -14.89 7.23
N THR A 74 -3.55 -14.53 5.95
CA THR A 74 -4.56 -14.98 4.98
C THR A 74 -4.03 -16.08 4.08
N LYS A 75 -4.83 -17.11 3.82
CA LYS A 75 -4.47 -18.16 2.85
C LYS A 75 -4.01 -17.54 1.52
N PRO A 76 -2.93 -18.04 0.90
CA PRO A 76 -2.41 -17.46 -0.34
C PRO A 76 -3.46 -17.32 -1.45
N ALA A 77 -4.36 -18.29 -1.59
CA ALA A 77 -5.44 -18.27 -2.58
C ALA A 77 -6.45 -17.11 -2.40
N ASP A 78 -6.52 -16.53 -1.20
CA ASP A 78 -7.48 -15.50 -0.79
C ASP A 78 -6.86 -14.10 -0.67
N GLN A 79 -5.53 -14.01 -0.56
CA GLN A 79 -4.79 -12.75 -0.43
C GLN A 79 -5.08 -11.76 -1.57
N CYS A 80 -5.12 -12.24 -2.82
CA CYS A 80 -5.40 -11.38 -3.96
C CYS A 80 -6.80 -10.76 -3.88
N CYS A 81 -7.81 -11.56 -3.52
CA CYS A 81 -9.18 -11.06 -3.38
C CYS A 81 -9.27 -10.05 -2.24
N LEU A 82 -8.72 -10.38 -1.07
CA LEU A 82 -8.73 -9.50 0.09
C LEU A 82 -8.09 -8.14 -0.23
N LEU A 83 -6.88 -8.12 -0.79
CA LEU A 83 -6.22 -6.87 -1.19
C LEU A 83 -7.03 -6.12 -2.24
N ARG A 84 -7.60 -6.79 -3.24
CA ARG A 84 -8.43 -6.16 -4.27
C ARG A 84 -9.64 -5.44 -3.68
N HIS A 85 -10.24 -6.00 -2.64
CA HIS A 85 -11.37 -5.40 -1.92
C HIS A 85 -10.93 -4.24 -1.01
N ILE A 86 -9.81 -4.36 -0.30
CA ILE A 86 -9.25 -3.26 0.49
C ILE A 86 -8.88 -2.07 -0.40
N LEU A 87 -8.20 -2.28 -1.54
CA LEU A 87 -7.89 -1.19 -2.46
C LEU A 87 -9.14 -0.52 -3.03
N ARG A 88 -10.23 -1.28 -3.25
CA ARG A 88 -11.52 -0.71 -3.65
C ARG A 88 -12.10 0.17 -2.56
N LEU A 89 -12.11 -0.28 -1.30
CA LEU A 89 -12.53 0.54 -0.16
C LEU A 89 -11.77 1.87 -0.12
N TYR A 90 -10.44 1.83 -0.25
CA TYR A 90 -9.61 3.04 -0.22
C TYR A 90 -9.92 3.99 -1.38
N LEU A 91 -10.03 3.48 -2.61
CA LEU A 91 -10.32 4.30 -3.80
C LEU A 91 -11.73 4.89 -3.78
N ASP A 92 -12.73 4.10 -3.42
CA ASP A 92 -14.14 4.48 -3.55
C ASP A 92 -14.65 5.27 -2.35
N ARG A 93 -14.14 4.96 -1.14
CA ARG A 93 -14.67 5.52 0.11
C ARG A 93 -13.67 6.34 0.93
N VAL A 94 -12.37 6.09 0.85
CA VAL A 94 -11.37 6.80 1.68
C VAL A 94 -10.82 8.03 0.94
N PHE A 95 -10.05 7.84 -0.12
CA PHE A 95 -9.34 8.94 -0.78
C PHE A 95 -10.29 10.01 -1.34
N LYS A 96 -11.42 9.59 -1.92
CA LYS A 96 -12.40 10.51 -2.51
C LYS A 96 -13.11 11.37 -1.47
N ASN A 97 -13.26 10.87 -0.23
CA ASN A 97 -14.09 11.50 0.79
C ASN A 97 -13.26 12.15 1.90
N TYR A 98 -11.92 12.15 1.83
CA TYR A 98 -11.10 12.82 2.84
C TYR A 98 -11.22 14.34 2.69
N GLN A 99 -11.63 15.02 3.76
CA GLN A 99 -11.89 16.45 3.76
C GLN A 99 -10.83 17.20 4.57
N THR A 100 -10.23 18.22 3.95
CA THR A 100 -9.28 19.12 4.60
C THR A 100 -9.19 20.43 3.83
N PRO A 101 -9.03 21.58 4.50
CA PRO A 101 -8.71 22.83 3.81
C PRO A 101 -7.29 22.86 3.24
N ASP A 102 -6.41 21.93 3.66
CA ASP A 102 -5.02 21.88 3.23
C ASP A 102 -4.88 21.27 1.81
N HIS A 103 -4.67 22.13 0.82
CA HIS A 103 -4.45 21.73 -0.57
C HIS A 103 -3.19 20.90 -0.80
N HIS A 104 -2.15 21.04 0.03
CA HIS A 104 -0.96 20.20 -0.06
C HIS A 104 -1.31 18.75 0.28
N VAL A 105 -2.08 18.53 1.35
CA VAL A 105 -2.56 17.20 1.76
C VAL A 105 -3.45 16.59 0.67
N LEU A 106 -4.42 17.34 0.11
CA LEU A 106 -5.27 16.85 -0.97
C LEU A 106 -4.49 16.43 -2.22
N ARG A 107 -3.42 17.17 -2.57
CA ARG A 107 -2.54 16.81 -3.69
C ARG A 107 -1.81 15.49 -3.43
N LYS A 108 -1.33 15.27 -2.19
CA LYS A 108 -0.67 14.01 -1.81
C LYS A 108 -1.64 12.84 -1.82
N ILE A 109 -2.84 13.01 -1.28
CA ILE A 109 -3.93 12.01 -1.35
C ILE A 109 -4.23 11.64 -2.80
N SER A 110 -4.31 12.62 -3.70
CA SER A 110 -4.54 12.36 -5.14
C SER A 110 -3.42 11.51 -5.76
N ARG A 111 -2.15 11.73 -5.38
CA ARG A 111 -1.02 10.92 -5.85
C ARG A 111 -1.04 9.49 -5.27
N LEU A 112 -1.41 9.35 -4.00
CA LEU A 112 -1.61 8.05 -3.35
C LEU A 112 -2.73 7.26 -4.05
N ALA A 113 -3.88 7.89 -4.32
CA ALA A 113 -5.00 7.28 -5.01
C ALA A 113 -4.61 6.78 -6.42
N ASN A 114 -3.83 7.56 -7.18
CA ASN A 114 -3.34 7.12 -8.49
C ASN A 114 -2.38 5.92 -8.38
N SER A 115 -1.53 5.88 -7.35
CA SER A 115 -0.65 4.75 -7.11
C SER A 115 -1.43 3.48 -6.77
N PHE A 116 -2.48 3.62 -5.94
CA PHE A 116 -3.43 2.54 -5.62
C PHE A 116 -4.21 2.06 -6.85
N LEU A 117 -4.60 2.98 -7.72
CA LEU A 117 -5.31 2.67 -8.96
C LEU A 117 -4.46 1.78 -9.88
N THR A 118 -3.15 2.02 -9.97
CA THR A 118 -2.24 1.16 -10.74
C THR A 118 -2.24 -0.27 -10.21
N ILE A 119 -2.06 -0.45 -8.90
CA ILE A 119 -2.11 -1.78 -8.27
C ILE A 119 -3.47 -2.44 -8.49
N LYS A 120 -4.56 -1.67 -8.34
CA LYS A 120 -5.93 -2.16 -8.55
C LYS A 120 -6.18 -2.64 -9.99
N LYS A 121 -5.53 -2.03 -10.98
CA LYS A 121 -5.57 -2.47 -12.39
C LYS A 121 -4.87 -3.81 -12.57
N ASP A 122 -3.71 -4.01 -11.97
CA ASP A 122 -2.98 -5.28 -12.05
C ASP A 122 -3.75 -6.42 -11.37
N LEU A 123 -4.34 -6.17 -10.20
CA LEU A 123 -5.23 -7.15 -9.54
C LEU A 123 -6.49 -7.44 -10.35
N ARG A 124 -6.99 -6.47 -11.14
CA ARG A 124 -8.10 -6.70 -12.08
C ARG A 124 -7.68 -7.65 -13.19
N LEU A 125 -6.44 -7.56 -13.67
CA LEU A 125 -5.89 -8.50 -14.66
C LEU A 125 -5.74 -9.90 -14.07
N CYS A 126 -5.26 -10.05 -12.83
CA CYS A 126 -5.22 -11.35 -12.15
C CYS A 126 -6.62 -11.98 -12.06
N HIS A 127 -7.63 -11.19 -11.70
CA HIS A 127 -9.01 -11.69 -11.66
C HIS A 127 -9.53 -12.10 -13.04
N ALA A 128 -9.26 -11.32 -14.10
CA ALA A 128 -9.65 -11.68 -15.46
C ALA A 128 -8.94 -12.95 -15.95
N ARG A 129 -7.75 -13.26 -15.43
CA ARG A 129 -6.98 -14.48 -15.70
C ARG A 129 -7.32 -15.64 -14.76
N MET A 130 -8.33 -15.50 -13.91
CA MET A 130 -8.73 -16.52 -12.93
C MET A 130 -7.64 -16.86 -11.90
N THR A 131 -6.66 -15.98 -11.69
CA THR A 131 -5.61 -16.13 -10.65
C THR A 131 -5.91 -15.34 -9.38
N CYS A 132 -7.16 -14.88 -9.22
CA CYS A 132 -7.63 -14.09 -8.08
C CYS A 132 -9.07 -14.50 -7.74
N SER A 133 -9.20 -15.71 -7.19
CA SER A 133 -10.45 -16.25 -6.64
C SER A 133 -10.81 -15.59 -5.32
N CYS A 134 -12.10 -15.47 -5.02
CA CYS A 134 -12.59 -15.00 -3.72
C CYS A 134 -13.21 -16.17 -2.97
N GLY A 135 -12.46 -16.74 -2.02
CA GLY A 135 -12.95 -17.71 -1.06
C GLY A 135 -13.61 -17.04 0.13
N GLU A 136 -14.11 -17.87 1.04
CA GLU A 136 -14.82 -17.45 2.24
C GLU A 136 -13.94 -16.61 3.18
N GLU A 137 -12.68 -17.00 3.38
CA GLU A 137 -11.76 -16.29 4.28
C GLU A 137 -11.50 -14.85 3.82
N ALA A 138 -11.31 -14.62 2.51
CA ALA A 138 -11.15 -13.27 1.97
C ALA A 138 -12.38 -12.41 2.25
N MET A 139 -13.58 -12.98 2.08
CA MET A 139 -14.83 -12.26 2.24
C MET A 139 -15.16 -12.02 3.72
N GLU A 140 -14.87 -12.96 4.61
CA GLU A 140 -15.02 -12.81 6.05
C GLU A 140 -14.11 -11.71 6.60
N LYS A 141 -12.82 -11.75 6.29
CA LYS A 141 -11.85 -10.74 6.72
C LYS A 141 -12.19 -9.36 6.17
N TYR A 142 -12.59 -9.27 4.91
CA TYR A 142 -13.06 -8.02 4.34
C TYR A 142 -14.34 -7.53 5.02
N GLY A 143 -15.27 -8.43 5.34
CA GLY A 143 -16.49 -8.12 6.10
C GLY A 143 -16.19 -7.51 7.47
N GLN A 144 -15.20 -8.05 8.19
CA GLN A 144 -14.74 -7.52 9.48
C GLN A 144 -14.09 -6.12 9.35
N ILE A 145 -13.27 -5.91 8.32
CA ILE A 145 -12.71 -4.58 8.01
C ILE A 145 -13.86 -3.59 7.73
N MET A 146 -14.84 -4.00 6.93
CA MET A 146 -15.99 -3.17 6.60
C MET A 146 -16.85 -2.87 7.83
N SER A 147 -17.07 -3.83 8.73
CA SER A 147 -17.85 -3.57 9.95
C SER A 147 -17.17 -2.53 10.84
N HIS A 148 -15.84 -2.58 10.99
CA HIS A 148 -15.11 -1.56 11.75
C HIS A 148 -15.09 -0.19 11.06
N PHE A 149 -15.08 -0.17 9.73
CA PHE A 149 -15.18 1.08 8.97
C PHE A 149 -16.57 1.71 9.11
N GLU A 150 -17.64 0.90 9.04
CA GLU A 150 -19.04 1.36 9.05
C GLU A 150 -19.59 1.63 10.47
N GLU A 151 -18.93 1.13 11.51
CA GLU A 151 -19.20 1.47 12.91
C GLU A 151 -18.94 2.95 13.23
N LEU A 152 -18.02 3.58 12.47
CA LEU A 152 -17.59 4.95 12.70
C LEU A 152 -18.43 5.95 11.91
N GLN A 153 -18.52 7.18 12.43
CA GLN A 153 -19.11 8.30 11.68
C GLN A 153 -18.36 8.51 10.35
N PRO A 154 -19.05 8.88 9.24
CA PRO A 154 -18.47 8.81 7.90
C PRO A 154 -17.11 9.50 7.75
N GLN A 155 -16.94 10.72 8.27
CA GLN A 155 -15.68 11.42 8.15
C GLN A 155 -14.60 10.83 9.08
N ALA A 156 -14.97 10.37 10.27
CA ALA A 156 -14.04 9.74 11.20
C ALA A 156 -13.51 8.41 10.64
N ALA A 157 -14.37 7.61 10.00
CA ALA A 157 -13.98 6.38 9.31
C ALA A 157 -12.93 6.63 8.23
N VAL A 158 -13.12 7.68 7.43
CA VAL A 158 -12.20 8.08 6.36
C VAL A 158 -10.87 8.58 6.89
N VAL A 159 -10.89 9.42 7.93
CA VAL A 159 -9.67 9.93 8.56
C VAL A 159 -8.87 8.79 9.17
N LYS A 160 -9.52 7.90 9.93
CA LYS A 160 -8.90 6.72 10.53
C LYS A 160 -8.31 5.78 9.48
N ALA A 161 -9.11 5.38 8.48
CA ALA A 161 -8.63 4.48 7.44
C ALA A 161 -7.43 5.06 6.69
N LEU A 162 -7.42 6.36 6.41
CA LEU A 162 -6.24 7.00 5.80
C LEU A 162 -5.05 7.04 6.77
N GLY A 163 -5.28 7.25 8.07
CA GLY A 163 -4.26 7.24 9.11
C GLY A 163 -3.60 5.87 9.31
N GLU A 164 -4.32 4.79 9.01
CA GLU A 164 -3.85 3.40 9.07
C GLU A 164 -3.20 2.91 7.75
N LEU A 165 -2.92 3.81 6.80
CA LEU A 165 -2.34 3.43 5.51
C LEU A 165 -0.95 2.75 5.65
N ASP A 166 -0.17 3.11 6.67
CA ASP A 166 1.10 2.47 6.98
C ASP A 166 0.93 0.98 7.33
N ILE A 167 -0.15 0.60 8.02
CA ILE A 167 -0.49 -0.79 8.32
C ILE A 167 -0.76 -1.56 7.03
N LEU A 168 -1.54 -1.00 6.11
CA LEU A 168 -1.81 -1.64 4.82
C LEU A 168 -0.53 -1.82 4.00
N LEU A 169 0.34 -0.80 3.99
CA LEU A 169 1.62 -0.87 3.29
C LEU A 169 2.58 -1.87 3.95
N GLN A 170 2.48 -2.09 5.25
CA GLN A 170 3.21 -3.14 5.94
C GLN A 170 2.69 -4.53 5.53
N TRP A 171 1.37 -4.73 5.50
CA TRP A 171 0.79 -5.99 5.04
C TRP A 171 1.21 -6.36 3.61
N MET A 172 1.31 -5.36 2.72
CA MET A 172 1.80 -5.56 1.36
C MET A 172 3.31 -5.84 1.31
N GLU A 173 4.11 -5.37 2.26
CA GLU A 173 5.54 -5.69 2.31
C GLU A 173 5.80 -7.13 2.73
N GLU A 174 4.97 -7.61 3.66
CA GLU A 174 5.06 -8.90 4.33
C GLU A 174 4.46 -10.05 3.49
N THR A 175 3.89 -9.76 2.32
CA THR A 175 3.50 -10.83 1.38
C THR A 175 4.76 -11.52 0.86
N VAL A 176 4.97 -12.78 1.25
CA VAL A 176 6.06 -13.66 0.80
C VAL A 176 5.60 -14.52 -0.35
#